data_AF-A0A448NMI5-F1
#
_entry.id   AF-A0A448NMI5-F1
#
_cell.length_a   1.000
_cell.length_b   1.000
_cell.length_c   1.000
_cell.angle_alpha   90.00
_cell.angle_beta   90.00
_cell.angle_gamma   90.00
#
_symmetry.space_group_name_H-M   'P 1'
#
loop_
_entity.id
_entity.type
_entity.pdbx_description
1 polymer ?
#
loop_
_entity_poly.entity_id
_entity_poly.type
_entity_poly.pdbx_seq_one_letter_code
_entity_poly.pdbx_strand_id
1 'polypeptide(L)'
;MDIKDVNFEIITKQYREKGPAAKGFETLSALMKDDELLSLRILLRNHLQSPIETTLEVDERDNIDFLIDYYSILEIGLIANYFPNPLPAEVEREIEFILKNKFVNQYFTQYYPLILPQILMKQVLESNGEMYFQRQSVENSAGLFDRFLMLNQVKRNDEDINQFLWFLDDGWTGGYSITDFWKVLKDRDLIKDKLDLANNNPLNSSLWGFIKYTQFLADFADLLRDSREDALLQSSFWHYQSYWFEHMKNGLGDIVEIGLKNISESVINLNEAEIIKDKGSFLNSKKEIDEWQESSLELEGVEEDITYLLNQELGEPLRKFYSQSE
;
A
#
# COMPACT_ATOMS: atom_id res chain seq x y z
N MET A 1 23.34 16.49 15.19
CA MET A 1 22.19 15.64 14.83
C MET A 1 22.64 14.89 13.59
N ASP A 2 22.70 13.56 13.66
CA ASP A 2 22.99 12.72 12.49
C ASP A 2 21.85 12.92 11.47
N ILE A 3 22.14 12.85 10.17
CA ILE A 3 21.10 12.92 9.13
C ILE A 3 20.05 11.83 9.33
N LYS A 4 20.46 10.67 9.85
CA LYS A 4 19.57 9.57 10.19
C LYS A 4 18.58 9.92 11.30
N ASP A 5 19.02 10.69 12.31
CA ASP A 5 18.14 11.17 13.37
C ASP A 5 17.09 12.14 12.79
N VAL A 6 17.51 13.05 11.90
CA VAL A 6 16.61 14.00 11.23
C VAL A 6 15.57 13.26 10.40
N ASN A 7 16.02 12.31 9.59
CA ASN A 7 15.19 11.47 8.75
C ASN A 7 14.17 10.70 9.58
N PHE A 8 14.60 10.09 10.69
CA PHE A 8 13.73 9.38 11.61
C PHE A 8 12.66 10.29 12.22
N GLU A 9 13.03 11.50 12.68
CA GLU A 9 12.08 12.48 13.23
C GLU A 9 11.02 12.89 12.19
N ILE A 10 11.43 13.14 10.95
CA ILE A 10 10.52 13.51 9.85
C ILE A 10 9.52 12.38 9.60
N ILE A 11 9.99 11.13 9.46
CA ILE A 11 9.12 9.99 9.17
C ILE A 11 8.18 9.69 10.34
N THR A 12 8.67 9.76 11.58
CA THR A 12 7.84 9.59 12.79
C THR A 12 6.71 10.61 12.81
N LYS A 13 7.04 11.88 12.56
CA LYS A 13 6.05 12.96 12.54
C LYS A 13 5.01 12.82 11.43
N GLN A 14 5.42 12.32 10.27
CA GLN A 14 4.56 12.19 9.10
C GLN A 14 3.67 10.95 9.18
N TYR A 15 4.22 9.80 9.58
CA TYR A 15 3.55 8.50 9.46
C TYR A 15 3.00 7.96 10.79
N ARG A 16 3.45 8.46 11.95
CA ARG A 16 3.04 7.98 13.27
C ARG A 16 2.35 9.02 14.14
N GLU A 17 2.83 10.26 14.20
CA GLU A 17 2.28 11.26 15.13
C GLU A 17 1.01 11.95 14.61
N LYS A 18 0.62 11.71 13.36
CA LYS A 18 -0.50 12.37 12.70
C LYS A 18 -1.43 11.38 12.02
N GLY A 19 -2.67 11.82 11.80
CA GLY A 19 -3.63 11.11 10.97
C GLY A 19 -4.06 9.75 11.56
N PRO A 20 -4.37 8.77 10.70
CA PRO A 20 -4.88 7.47 11.13
C PRO A 20 -3.98 6.67 12.07
N ALA A 21 -2.66 6.64 11.84
CA ALA A 21 -1.74 5.87 12.67
C ALA A 21 -1.68 6.37 14.13
N ALA A 22 -1.77 7.69 14.33
CA ALA A 22 -1.84 8.28 15.66
C ALA A 22 -3.10 7.82 16.41
N LYS A 23 -4.25 7.81 15.72
CA LYS A 23 -5.50 7.28 16.26
C LYS A 23 -5.40 5.79 16.57
N GLY A 24 -4.81 5.00 15.67
CA GLY A 24 -4.59 3.56 15.89
C GLY A 24 -3.75 3.30 17.14
N PHE A 25 -2.70 4.09 17.35
CA PHE A 25 -1.89 4.03 18.57
C PHE A 25 -2.68 4.40 19.83
N GLU A 26 -3.49 5.46 19.77
CA GLU A 26 -4.35 5.90 20.87
C GLU A 26 -5.37 4.80 21.24
N THR A 27 -6.07 4.24 20.25
CA THR A 27 -7.04 3.15 20.41
C THR A 27 -6.39 1.92 21.04
N LEU A 28 -5.27 1.43 20.48
CA LEU A 28 -4.57 0.27 21.02
C LEU A 28 -4.05 0.54 22.44
N SER A 29 -3.47 1.71 22.67
CA SER A 29 -2.94 2.08 23.99
C SER A 29 -4.02 2.14 25.05
N ALA A 30 -5.20 2.69 24.74
CA ALA A 30 -6.33 2.74 25.66
C ALA A 30 -6.82 1.32 25.99
N LEU A 31 -7.14 0.53 24.96
CA LEU A 31 -7.65 -0.83 25.12
C LEU A 31 -6.69 -1.75 25.90
N MET A 32 -5.37 -1.58 25.71
CA MET A 32 -4.36 -2.36 26.43
C MET A 32 -4.15 -1.88 27.88
N LYS A 33 -4.19 -0.57 28.14
CA LYS A 33 -3.98 -0.01 29.49
C LYS A 33 -5.19 -0.21 30.40
N ASP A 34 -6.39 -0.16 29.84
CA ASP A 34 -7.65 -0.32 30.56
C ASP A 34 -8.05 -1.80 30.74
N ASP A 35 -7.18 -2.74 30.32
CA ASP A 35 -7.40 -4.19 30.35
C ASP A 35 -8.67 -4.65 29.60
N GLU A 36 -9.06 -3.90 28.56
CA GLU A 36 -10.20 -4.20 27.69
C GLU A 36 -9.86 -5.26 26.63
N LEU A 37 -9.27 -6.37 27.08
CA LEU A 37 -8.76 -7.43 26.20
C LEU A 37 -9.85 -8.08 25.34
N LEU A 38 -11.11 -8.08 25.80
CA LEU A 38 -12.23 -8.58 25.02
C LEU A 38 -12.54 -7.66 23.82
N SER A 39 -12.61 -6.35 24.05
CA SER A 39 -12.82 -5.33 23.01
C SER A 39 -11.71 -5.41 21.97
N LEU A 40 -10.45 -5.46 22.43
CA LEU A 40 -9.28 -5.58 21.56
C LEU A 40 -9.31 -6.88 20.72
N ARG A 41 -9.66 -8.00 21.34
CA ARG A 41 -9.79 -9.29 20.62
C ARG A 41 -10.88 -9.25 19.56
N ILE A 42 -12.01 -8.61 19.86
CA ILE A 42 -13.11 -8.46 18.89
C ILE A 42 -12.64 -7.57 17.74
N LEU A 43 -12.07 -6.41 18.03
CA LEU A 43 -11.59 -5.46 17.03
C LEU A 43 -10.59 -6.10 16.05
N LEU A 44 -9.65 -6.88 16.57
CA LEU A 44 -8.58 -7.52 15.81
C LEU A 44 -8.90 -8.96 15.36
N ARG A 45 -10.18 -9.35 15.31
CA ARG A 45 -10.58 -10.68 14.84
C ARG A 45 -10.38 -10.83 13.33
N ASN A 46 -10.23 -12.07 12.87
CA ASN A 46 -10.26 -12.39 11.45
C ASN A 46 -11.68 -12.13 10.89
N HIS A 47 -11.79 -11.17 9.95
CA HIS A 47 -13.09 -10.79 9.41
C HIS A 47 -13.69 -11.88 8.50
N LEU A 48 -12.85 -12.77 7.95
CA LEU A 48 -13.29 -13.89 7.12
C LEU A 48 -14.08 -14.94 7.93
N GLN A 49 -13.85 -14.99 9.24
CA GLN A 49 -14.57 -15.89 10.15
C GLN A 49 -15.76 -15.21 10.84
N SER A 50 -15.67 -13.90 11.03
CA SER A 50 -16.70 -13.09 11.68
C SER A 50 -16.74 -11.72 11.01
N PRO A 51 -17.75 -11.47 10.15
CA PRO A 51 -17.85 -10.23 9.40
C PRO A 51 -17.82 -8.98 10.29
N ILE A 52 -17.40 -7.88 9.69
CA ILE A 52 -17.44 -6.55 10.32
C ILE A 52 -18.84 -5.97 10.12
N GLU A 53 -19.47 -5.52 11.20
CA GLU A 53 -20.89 -5.10 11.17
C GLU A 53 -21.06 -3.57 11.14
N THR A 54 -20.02 -2.80 11.45
CA THR A 54 -20.13 -1.35 11.63
C THR A 54 -19.01 -0.62 10.91
N THR A 55 -19.31 0.58 10.37
CA THR A 55 -18.32 1.46 9.77
C THR A 55 -17.29 1.94 10.78
N LEU A 56 -17.70 2.14 12.05
CA LEU A 56 -16.78 2.51 13.13
C LEU A 56 -15.71 1.45 13.35
N GLU A 57 -16.06 0.16 13.30
CA GLU A 57 -15.06 -0.90 13.42
C GLU A 57 -14.10 -0.90 12.22
N VAL A 58 -14.59 -0.65 11.00
CA VAL A 58 -13.72 -0.51 9.81
C VAL A 58 -12.74 0.64 10.02
N ASP A 59 -13.22 1.83 10.39
CA ASP A 59 -12.38 3.01 10.61
C ASP A 59 -11.29 2.77 11.67
N GLU A 60 -11.62 2.09 12.78
CA GLU A 60 -10.67 1.77 13.83
C GLU A 60 -9.62 0.75 13.39
N ARG A 61 -10.01 -0.25 12.59
CA ARG A 61 -9.08 -1.23 12.02
C ARG A 61 -8.14 -0.59 11.00
N ASP A 62 -8.67 0.25 10.12
CA ASP A 62 -7.86 1.02 9.17
C ASP A 62 -6.82 1.87 9.89
N ASN A 63 -7.20 2.56 10.98
CA ASN A 63 -6.26 3.31 11.81
C ASN A 63 -5.14 2.44 12.39
N ILE A 64 -5.44 1.21 12.79
CA ILE A 64 -4.46 0.24 13.31
C ILE A 64 -3.57 -0.29 12.18
N ASP A 65 -4.13 -0.59 11.01
CA ASP A 65 -3.37 -1.01 9.85
C ASP A 65 -2.36 0.07 9.44
N PHE A 66 -2.75 1.35 9.47
CA PHE A 66 -1.82 2.46 9.26
C PHE A 66 -0.69 2.56 10.29
N LEU A 67 -0.93 2.14 11.54
CA LEU A 67 0.12 2.05 12.55
C LEU A 67 1.07 0.88 12.26
N ILE A 68 0.55 -0.27 11.85
CA ILE A 68 1.36 -1.44 11.46
C ILE A 68 2.17 -1.15 10.20
N ASP A 69 1.62 -0.40 9.26
CA ASP A 69 2.32 0.11 8.08
C ASP A 69 3.49 1.02 8.47
N TYR A 70 3.32 1.89 9.48
CA TYR A 70 4.42 2.70 10.00
C TYR A 70 5.56 1.82 10.53
N TYR A 71 5.26 0.76 11.29
CA TYR A 71 6.29 -0.19 11.73
C TYR A 71 6.95 -0.91 10.56
N SER A 72 6.21 -1.20 9.49
CA SER A 72 6.78 -1.74 8.26
C SER A 72 7.75 -0.77 7.60
N ILE A 73 7.41 0.54 7.56
CA ILE A 73 8.28 1.60 7.06
C ILE A 73 9.57 1.72 7.89
N LEU A 74 9.48 1.58 9.22
CA LEU A 74 10.66 1.58 10.10
C LEU A 74 11.63 0.46 9.73
N GLU A 75 11.13 -0.76 9.54
CA GLU A 75 11.98 -1.89 9.15
C GLU A 75 12.67 -1.66 7.80
N ILE A 76 11.91 -1.21 6.80
CA ILE A 76 12.46 -0.91 5.47
C ILE A 76 13.54 0.18 5.57
N GLY A 77 13.31 1.22 6.36
CA GLY A 77 14.29 2.29 6.54
C GLY A 77 15.54 1.86 7.33
N LEU A 78 15.42 0.89 8.25
CA LEU A 78 16.57 0.24 8.87
C LEU A 78 17.38 -0.56 7.82
N ILE A 79 16.69 -1.33 6.96
CA ILE A 79 17.30 -2.11 5.87
C ILE A 79 17.99 -1.20 4.85
N ALA A 80 17.40 -0.04 4.56
CA ALA A 80 17.93 0.99 3.68
C ALA A 80 19.05 1.83 4.33
N ASN A 81 19.40 1.57 5.59
CA ASN A 81 20.38 2.33 6.37
C ASN A 81 20.00 3.83 6.49
N TYR A 82 18.70 4.13 6.47
CA TYR A 82 18.11 5.47 6.47
C TYR A 82 17.85 6.02 7.88
N PHE A 83 17.68 5.13 8.87
CA PHE A 83 17.40 5.43 10.27
C PHE A 83 18.59 5.12 11.19
N PRO A 84 18.61 5.66 12.43
CA PRO A 84 19.53 5.19 13.46
C PRO A 84 19.30 3.70 13.75
N ASN A 85 20.38 2.98 14.03
CA ASN A 85 20.37 1.56 14.37
C ASN A 85 21.28 1.34 15.59
N PRO A 86 20.74 1.05 16.77
CA PRO A 86 19.32 0.80 17.06
C PRO A 86 18.44 2.05 16.97
N LEU A 87 17.11 1.85 16.95
CA LEU A 87 16.14 2.94 17.06
C LEU A 87 16.18 3.61 18.44
N PRO A 88 15.61 4.82 18.60
CA PRO A 88 15.50 5.45 19.91
C PRO A 88 14.74 4.57 20.93
N ALA A 89 15.22 4.50 22.16
CA ALA A 89 14.70 3.61 23.21
C ALA A 89 13.21 3.84 23.57
N GLU A 90 12.65 5.02 23.28
CA GLU A 90 11.21 5.25 23.43
C GLU A 90 10.38 4.56 22.34
N VAL A 91 10.92 4.48 21.13
CA VAL A 91 10.30 3.83 19.98
C VAL A 91 10.40 2.32 20.13
N GLU A 92 11.54 1.80 20.59
CA GLU A 92 11.68 0.38 20.93
C GLU A 92 10.65 -0.08 21.97
N ARG A 93 10.45 0.72 23.04
CA ARG A 93 9.42 0.44 24.05
C ARG A 93 8.00 0.50 23.50
N GLU A 94 7.72 1.41 22.56
CA GLU A 94 6.44 1.44 21.86
C GLU A 94 6.25 0.17 21.02
N ILE A 95 7.23 -0.20 20.20
CA ILE A 95 7.20 -1.40 19.37
C ILE A 95 6.97 -2.64 20.25
N GLU A 96 7.71 -2.77 21.34
CA GLU A 96 7.52 -3.86 22.30
C GLU A 96 6.11 -3.84 22.89
N PHE A 97 5.62 -2.69 23.35
CA PHE A 97 4.29 -2.59 23.96
C PHE A 97 3.16 -2.98 22.98
N ILE A 98 3.24 -2.51 21.73
CA ILE A 98 2.20 -2.72 20.73
C ILE A 98 2.32 -4.08 20.05
N LEU A 99 3.45 -4.39 19.42
CA LEU A 99 3.58 -5.58 18.57
C LEU A 99 3.68 -6.89 19.35
N LYS A 100 4.17 -6.85 20.61
CA LYS A 100 4.20 -8.04 21.49
C LYS A 100 2.84 -8.36 22.09
N ASN A 101 1.87 -7.44 22.04
CA ASN A 101 0.53 -7.73 22.51
C ASN A 101 -0.04 -8.93 21.76
N LYS A 102 -0.55 -9.93 22.48
CA LYS A 102 -1.00 -11.20 21.90
C LYS A 102 -1.99 -11.03 20.75
N PHE A 103 -2.94 -10.10 20.85
CA PHE A 103 -3.99 -9.93 19.84
C PHE A 103 -3.47 -9.18 18.62
N VAL A 104 -2.64 -8.15 18.82
CA VAL A 104 -1.95 -7.45 17.72
C VAL A 104 -1.00 -8.40 17.00
N ASN A 105 -0.17 -9.13 17.74
CA ASN A 105 0.71 -10.14 17.18
C ASN A 105 -0.06 -11.16 16.33
N GLN A 106 -1.14 -11.72 16.87
CA GLN A 106 -1.97 -12.66 16.13
C GLN A 106 -2.57 -12.05 14.86
N TYR A 107 -2.96 -10.78 14.91
CA TYR A 107 -3.52 -10.06 13.77
C TYR A 107 -2.56 -10.03 12.58
N PHE A 108 -1.32 -9.56 12.77
CA PHE A 108 -0.36 -9.43 11.67
C PHE A 108 0.50 -10.67 11.39
N THR A 109 0.39 -11.73 12.20
CA THR A 109 1.12 -13.00 11.97
C THR A 109 0.24 -14.11 11.44
N GLN A 110 -1.05 -14.14 11.80
CA GLN A 110 -1.96 -15.23 11.47
C GLN A 110 -3.11 -14.81 10.57
N TYR A 111 -3.73 -13.65 10.84
CA TYR A 111 -4.93 -13.23 10.10
C TYR A 111 -4.56 -12.50 8.81
N TYR A 112 -3.61 -11.57 8.90
CA TYR A 112 -3.05 -10.81 7.77
C TYR A 112 -1.53 -10.88 7.90
N PRO A 113 -0.88 -11.96 7.41
CA PRO A 113 0.55 -12.15 7.60
C PRO A 113 1.38 -11.03 6.96
N LEU A 114 2.05 -10.22 7.79
CA LEU A 114 2.95 -9.14 7.40
C LEU A 114 4.34 -9.41 7.97
N ILE A 115 5.34 -9.62 7.11
CA ILE A 115 6.68 -10.04 7.57
C ILE A 115 7.52 -8.90 8.15
N LEU A 116 7.38 -7.68 7.63
CA LEU A 116 8.15 -6.51 8.07
C LEU A 116 7.95 -6.18 9.55
N PRO A 117 6.72 -6.08 10.09
CA PRO A 117 6.53 -5.85 11.52
C PRO A 117 6.99 -7.03 12.38
N GLN A 118 6.99 -8.26 11.85
CA GLN A 118 7.55 -9.43 12.54
C GLN A 118 9.07 -9.32 12.72
N ILE A 119 9.78 -8.92 11.66
CA ILE A 119 11.22 -8.73 11.69
C ILE A 119 11.58 -7.60 12.66
N LEU A 120 10.90 -6.45 12.57
CA LEU A 120 11.17 -5.31 13.46
C LEU A 120 10.97 -5.69 14.92
N MET A 121 9.84 -6.34 15.24
CA MET A 121 9.55 -6.79 16.61
C MET A 121 10.65 -7.72 17.12
N LYS A 122 11.10 -8.67 16.29
CA LYS A 122 12.16 -9.61 16.63
C LYS A 122 13.47 -8.88 16.94
N GLN A 123 13.89 -7.95 16.08
CA GLN A 123 15.09 -7.15 16.27
C GLN A 123 15.06 -6.36 17.59
N VAL A 124 13.95 -5.69 17.88
CA VAL A 124 13.77 -4.93 19.13
C VAL A 124 13.85 -5.83 20.36
N LEU A 125 13.24 -7.02 20.31
CA LEU A 125 13.22 -7.95 21.45
C LEU A 125 14.56 -8.67 21.69
N GLU A 126 15.31 -8.96 20.64
CA GLU A 126 16.52 -9.79 20.72
C GLU A 126 17.82 -8.97 20.83
N SER A 127 17.81 -7.71 20.38
CA SER A 127 19.02 -6.89 20.32
C SER A 127 19.62 -6.55 21.68
N ASN A 128 18.84 -6.53 22.76
CA ASN A 128 19.28 -6.08 24.09
C ASN A 128 20.01 -4.71 24.06
N GLY A 129 19.64 -3.82 23.14
CA GLY A 129 20.27 -2.51 22.93
C GLY A 129 21.52 -2.53 22.05
N GLU A 130 21.87 -3.68 21.46
CA GLU A 130 22.89 -3.79 20.40
C GLU A 130 22.28 -3.43 19.03
N MET A 131 23.12 -3.31 18.01
CA MET A 131 22.63 -3.08 16.64
C MET A 131 21.87 -4.30 16.12
N TYR A 132 20.75 -4.07 15.44
CA TYR A 132 19.84 -5.14 15.00
C TYR A 132 20.48 -6.10 13.99
N PHE A 133 21.09 -5.55 12.95
CA PHE A 133 21.88 -6.30 11.98
C PHE A 133 23.01 -5.43 11.43
N GLN A 134 24.16 -6.04 11.18
CA GLN A 134 25.31 -5.41 10.54
C GLN A 134 25.31 -5.74 9.06
N ARG A 135 25.04 -4.75 8.24
CA ARG A 135 25.02 -4.88 6.79
C ARG A 135 25.87 -3.78 6.16
N GLN A 136 26.61 -4.14 5.11
CA GLN A 136 27.20 -3.14 4.22
C GLN A 136 26.08 -2.42 3.46
N SER A 137 26.01 -1.11 3.63
CA SER A 137 25.12 -0.26 2.83
C SER A 137 25.46 -0.45 1.36
N VAL A 138 24.44 -0.79 0.56
CA VAL A 138 24.56 -0.66 -0.89
C VAL A 138 24.51 0.83 -1.22
N GLU A 139 25.19 1.23 -2.30
CA GLU A 139 25.12 2.61 -2.77
C GLU A 139 23.66 2.94 -3.13
N ASN A 140 23.21 4.16 -2.82
CA ASN A 140 21.88 4.66 -3.13
C ASN A 140 20.67 3.99 -2.43
N SER A 141 20.84 3.10 -1.44
CA SER A 141 19.70 2.51 -0.68
C SER A 141 18.77 3.58 -0.07
N ALA A 142 19.34 4.69 0.42
CA ALA A 142 18.58 5.80 0.96
C ALA A 142 17.70 6.52 -0.09
N GLY A 143 18.24 6.77 -1.29
CA GLY A 143 17.49 7.40 -2.37
C GLY A 143 16.37 6.50 -2.92
N LEU A 144 16.59 5.18 -2.93
CA LEU A 144 15.55 4.21 -3.26
C LEU A 144 14.43 4.20 -2.21
N PHE A 145 14.78 4.34 -0.92
CA PHE A 145 13.80 4.47 0.16
C PHE A 145 12.99 5.77 0.06
N ASP A 146 13.62 6.90 -0.30
CA ASP A 146 12.89 8.15 -0.56
C ASP A 146 11.87 7.99 -1.70
N ARG A 147 12.29 7.37 -2.82
CA ARG A 147 11.39 7.06 -3.94
C ARG A 147 10.24 6.13 -3.51
N PHE A 148 10.54 5.11 -2.71
CA PHE A 148 9.54 4.23 -2.13
C PHE A 148 8.50 5.01 -1.31
N LEU A 149 8.93 5.91 -0.41
CA LEU A 149 8.01 6.71 0.40
C LEU A 149 7.14 7.63 -0.47
N MET A 150 7.73 8.28 -1.47
CA MET A 150 7.01 9.16 -2.39
C MET A 150 5.92 8.42 -3.16
N LEU A 151 6.23 7.27 -3.77
CA LEU A 151 5.26 6.47 -4.53
C LEU A 151 4.09 6.03 -3.63
N ASN A 152 4.40 5.53 -2.42
CA ASN A 152 3.37 5.10 -1.48
C ASN A 152 2.53 6.27 -0.94
N GLN A 153 3.12 7.46 -0.79
CA GLN A 153 2.39 8.65 -0.39
C GLN A 153 1.43 9.13 -1.48
N VAL A 154 1.83 9.06 -2.75
CA VAL A 154 0.94 9.38 -3.88
C VAL A 154 -0.24 8.41 -3.91
N LYS A 155 0.04 7.09 -3.87
CA LYS A 155 -1.00 6.04 -3.81
C LYS A 155 -2.00 6.30 -2.66
N ARG A 156 -1.49 6.51 -1.45
CA ARG A 156 -2.30 6.62 -0.23
C ARG A 156 -3.26 7.82 -0.22
N ASN A 157 -2.85 8.93 -0.83
CA ASN A 157 -3.63 10.17 -0.81
C ASN A 157 -4.56 10.33 -2.03
N ASP A 158 -4.60 9.35 -2.93
CA ASP A 158 -5.48 9.39 -4.11
C ASP A 158 -6.81 8.68 -3.81
N GLU A 159 -7.89 9.46 -3.73
CA GLU A 159 -9.24 8.96 -3.43
C GLU A 159 -9.75 7.97 -4.47
N ASP A 160 -9.36 8.13 -5.75
CA ASP A 160 -9.79 7.22 -6.82
C ASP A 160 -9.10 5.86 -6.67
N ILE A 161 -7.79 5.86 -6.42
CA ILE A 161 -7.05 4.62 -6.11
C ILE A 161 -7.68 3.94 -4.89
N ASN A 162 -7.97 4.71 -3.83
CA ASN A 162 -8.61 4.16 -2.63
C ASN A 162 -9.98 3.55 -2.94
N GLN A 163 -10.80 4.19 -3.77
CA GLN A 163 -12.09 3.65 -4.18
C GLN A 163 -11.96 2.38 -5.03
N PHE A 164 -10.95 2.29 -5.90
CA PHE A 164 -10.65 1.07 -6.65
C PHE A 164 -10.19 -0.07 -5.74
N LEU A 165 -9.23 0.20 -4.84
CA LEU A 165 -8.72 -0.79 -3.90
C LEU A 165 -9.79 -1.24 -2.91
N TRP A 166 -10.69 -0.33 -2.50
CA TRP A 166 -11.86 -0.66 -1.69
C TRP A 166 -12.76 -1.67 -2.41
N PHE A 167 -13.05 -1.49 -3.70
CA PHE A 167 -13.76 -2.52 -4.46
C PHE A 167 -12.97 -3.82 -4.53
N LEU A 168 -11.66 -3.76 -4.77
CA LEU A 168 -10.82 -4.95 -4.87
C LEU A 168 -10.81 -5.78 -3.57
N ASP A 169 -10.96 -5.12 -2.42
CA ASP A 169 -11.10 -5.73 -1.09
C ASP A 169 -12.56 -5.97 -0.69
N ASP A 170 -13.40 -6.38 -1.65
CA ASP A 170 -14.83 -6.70 -1.48
C ASP A 170 -15.71 -5.58 -0.91
N GLY A 171 -15.21 -4.35 -0.92
CA GLY A 171 -15.92 -3.15 -0.49
C GLY A 171 -17.03 -2.69 -1.43
N TRP A 172 -17.98 -1.94 -0.88
CA TRP A 172 -19.17 -1.44 -1.59
C TRP A 172 -19.34 0.06 -1.35
N THR A 173 -19.64 0.82 -2.40
CA THR A 173 -19.92 2.26 -2.32
C THR A 173 -21.11 2.59 -3.20
N GLY A 174 -22.12 3.25 -2.65
CA GLY A 174 -23.30 3.66 -3.43
C GLY A 174 -24.08 2.52 -4.09
N GLY A 175 -23.99 1.30 -3.54
CA GLY A 175 -24.61 0.09 -4.09
C GLY A 175 -23.83 -0.58 -5.22
N TYR A 176 -22.62 -0.09 -5.53
CA TYR A 176 -21.71 -0.71 -6.48
C TYR A 176 -20.64 -1.53 -5.78
N SER A 177 -20.21 -2.59 -6.44
CA SER A 177 -19.16 -3.52 -6.02
C SER A 177 -18.13 -3.75 -7.12
N ILE A 178 -17.10 -4.53 -6.82
CA ILE A 178 -16.12 -4.98 -7.82
C ILE A 178 -16.75 -5.71 -9.01
N THR A 179 -17.86 -6.43 -8.81
CA THR A 179 -18.56 -7.13 -9.89
C THR A 179 -19.13 -6.15 -10.91
N ASP A 180 -19.59 -4.98 -10.46
CA ASP A 180 -20.11 -3.94 -11.33
C ASP A 180 -18.96 -3.21 -12.04
N PHE A 181 -17.85 -2.99 -11.34
CA PHE A 181 -16.63 -2.46 -11.93
C PHE A 181 -16.10 -3.37 -13.06
N TRP A 182 -16.09 -4.69 -12.87
CA TRP A 182 -15.72 -5.65 -13.91
C TRP A 182 -16.64 -5.64 -15.12
N LYS A 183 -17.92 -5.32 -14.97
CA LYS A 183 -18.82 -5.14 -16.13
C LYS A 183 -18.41 -3.92 -16.93
N VAL A 184 -18.03 -2.83 -16.26
CA VAL A 184 -17.51 -1.62 -16.93
C VAL A 184 -16.24 -1.95 -17.68
N LEU A 185 -15.23 -2.57 -17.04
CA LEU A 185 -13.95 -2.87 -17.72
C LEU A 185 -14.07 -3.80 -18.93
N LYS A 186 -15.13 -4.62 -19.01
CA LYS A 186 -15.36 -5.54 -20.14
C LYS A 186 -16.05 -4.89 -21.33
N ASP A 187 -16.62 -3.71 -21.15
CA ASP A 187 -17.43 -3.03 -22.16
C ASP A 187 -16.83 -1.66 -22.48
N ARG A 188 -16.27 -1.56 -23.67
CA ARG A 188 -15.62 -0.36 -24.18
C ARG A 188 -16.54 0.87 -24.19
N ASP A 189 -17.81 0.68 -24.56
CA ASP A 189 -18.76 1.80 -24.62
C ASP A 189 -19.08 2.29 -23.20
N LEU A 190 -19.19 1.37 -22.24
CA LEU A 190 -19.35 1.74 -20.83
C LEU A 190 -18.11 2.45 -20.27
N ILE A 191 -16.89 2.04 -20.63
CA ILE A 191 -15.67 2.76 -20.23
C ILE A 191 -15.73 4.19 -20.74
N LYS A 192 -16.02 4.38 -22.03
CA LYS A 192 -16.12 5.71 -22.62
C LYS A 192 -17.17 6.57 -21.92
N ASP A 193 -18.39 6.05 -21.76
CA ASP A 193 -19.47 6.74 -21.05
C ASP A 193 -19.06 7.13 -19.62
N LYS A 194 -18.25 6.30 -18.95
CA LYS A 194 -17.80 6.53 -17.57
C LYS A 194 -16.65 7.53 -17.48
N LEU A 195 -15.75 7.56 -18.46
CA LEU A 195 -14.68 8.55 -18.56
C LEU A 195 -15.22 9.94 -18.91
N ASP A 196 -16.33 10.01 -19.67
CA ASP A 196 -16.96 11.26 -20.12
C ASP A 196 -17.91 11.89 -19.07
N LEU A 197 -18.08 11.27 -17.89
CA LEU A 197 -18.98 11.71 -16.82
C LEU A 197 -18.24 12.10 -15.54
N ALA A 198 -18.67 13.19 -14.91
CA ALA A 198 -18.20 13.68 -13.62
C ALA A 198 -18.02 12.58 -12.55
N ASN A 199 -16.96 12.70 -11.75
CA ASN A 199 -16.47 11.67 -10.82
C ASN A 199 -17.33 11.39 -9.57
N ASN A 200 -18.59 11.84 -9.54
CA ASN A 200 -19.49 11.62 -8.40
C ASN A 200 -20.06 10.19 -8.36
N ASN A 201 -19.82 9.37 -9.40
CA ASN A 201 -20.24 7.98 -9.44
C ASN A 201 -19.07 7.07 -9.01
N PRO A 202 -19.27 6.15 -8.03
CA PRO A 202 -18.21 5.26 -7.55
C PRO A 202 -17.54 4.41 -8.64
N LEU A 203 -18.26 4.03 -9.70
CA LEU A 203 -17.67 3.30 -10.83
C LEU A 203 -16.73 4.18 -11.68
N ASN A 204 -17.01 5.48 -11.78
CA ASN A 204 -16.12 6.42 -12.49
C ASN A 204 -14.83 6.57 -11.67
N SER A 205 -14.96 6.81 -10.36
CA SER A 205 -13.82 6.97 -9.46
C SER A 205 -12.97 5.70 -9.42
N SER A 206 -13.58 4.52 -9.33
CA SER A 206 -12.85 3.25 -9.44
C SER A 206 -12.17 3.03 -10.80
N LEU A 207 -12.72 3.55 -11.90
CA LEU A 207 -12.10 3.44 -13.23
C LEU A 207 -10.85 4.30 -13.33
N TRP A 208 -10.93 5.55 -12.85
CA TRP A 208 -9.76 6.42 -12.73
C TRP A 208 -8.74 5.85 -11.75
N GLY A 209 -9.21 5.28 -10.64
CA GLY A 209 -8.39 4.60 -9.65
C GLY A 209 -7.61 3.44 -10.23
N PHE A 210 -8.25 2.59 -11.04
CA PHE A 210 -7.59 1.50 -11.75
C PHE A 210 -6.47 2.01 -12.67
N ILE A 211 -6.74 3.03 -13.49
CA ILE A 211 -5.75 3.61 -14.42
C ILE A 211 -4.54 4.17 -13.65
N LYS A 212 -4.80 4.99 -12.63
CA LYS A 212 -3.74 5.57 -11.79
C LYS A 212 -2.97 4.49 -11.03
N TYR A 213 -3.65 3.44 -10.57
CA TYR A 213 -3.02 2.34 -9.87
C TYR A 213 -2.15 1.50 -10.79
N THR A 214 -2.54 1.29 -12.06
CA THR A 214 -1.67 0.63 -13.03
C THR A 214 -0.38 1.42 -13.30
N GLN A 215 -0.45 2.75 -13.33
CA GLN A 215 0.75 3.60 -13.39
C GLN A 215 1.62 3.42 -12.14
N PHE A 216 1.01 3.45 -10.96
CA PHE A 216 1.73 3.18 -9.71
C PHE A 216 2.44 1.81 -9.75
N LEU A 217 1.81 0.77 -10.30
CA LEU A 217 2.43 -0.54 -10.43
C LEU A 217 3.64 -0.52 -11.38
N ALA A 218 3.56 0.19 -12.51
CA ALA A 218 4.71 0.37 -13.40
C ALA A 218 5.88 1.09 -12.68
N ASP A 219 5.59 2.22 -12.05
CA ASP A 219 6.59 3.00 -11.32
C ASP A 219 7.22 2.20 -10.16
N PHE A 220 6.42 1.34 -9.52
CA PHE A 220 6.85 0.46 -8.44
C PHE A 220 7.68 -0.72 -8.96
N ALA A 221 7.34 -1.29 -10.11
CA ALA A 221 8.15 -2.31 -10.77
C ALA A 221 9.55 -1.77 -11.10
N ASP A 222 9.63 -0.53 -11.59
CA ASP A 222 10.92 0.13 -11.82
C ASP A 222 11.71 0.37 -10.53
N LEU A 223 11.06 0.78 -9.44
CA LEU A 223 11.72 0.87 -8.13
C LEU A 223 12.30 -0.49 -7.70
N LEU A 224 11.56 -1.58 -7.90
CA LEU A 224 12.07 -2.92 -7.57
C LEU A 224 13.25 -3.30 -8.48
N ARG A 225 13.21 -3.01 -9.78
CA ARG A 225 14.33 -3.26 -10.69
C ARG A 225 15.57 -2.46 -10.31
N ASP A 226 15.40 -1.21 -9.93
CA ASP A 226 16.50 -0.32 -9.51
C ASP A 226 17.10 -0.76 -8.17
N SER A 227 16.33 -1.44 -7.33
CA SER A 227 16.81 -2.00 -6.06
C SER A 227 17.40 -3.41 -6.17
N ARG A 228 17.55 -3.99 -7.38
CA ARG A 228 18.04 -5.38 -7.58
C ARG A 228 19.42 -5.68 -6.99
N GLU A 229 20.29 -4.69 -6.88
CA GLU A 229 21.62 -4.85 -6.28
C GLU A 229 21.53 -5.03 -4.76
N ASP A 230 20.41 -4.61 -4.19
CA ASP A 230 20.03 -4.77 -2.80
C ASP A 230 18.82 -5.71 -2.69
N ALA A 231 19.06 -7.02 -2.81
CA ALA A 231 18.00 -8.03 -2.80
C ALA A 231 17.13 -7.99 -1.53
N LEU A 232 17.69 -7.62 -0.37
CA LEU A 232 16.92 -7.53 0.87
C LEU A 232 15.99 -6.31 0.85
N LEU A 233 16.47 -5.15 0.39
CA LEU A 233 15.66 -3.94 0.27
C LEU A 233 14.58 -4.09 -0.81
N GLN A 234 14.92 -4.64 -1.97
CA GLN A 234 13.96 -4.99 -3.02
C GLN A 234 12.84 -5.88 -2.46
N SER A 235 13.22 -6.93 -1.74
CA SER A 235 12.27 -7.84 -1.11
C SER A 235 11.41 -7.15 -0.05
N SER A 236 11.98 -6.21 0.69
CA SER A 236 11.26 -5.42 1.70
C SER A 236 10.24 -4.48 1.10
N PHE A 237 10.58 -3.80 -0.01
CA PHE A 237 9.60 -3.04 -0.78
C PHE A 237 8.48 -3.95 -1.29
N TRP A 238 8.80 -5.11 -1.86
CA TRP A 238 7.80 -6.05 -2.34
C TRP A 238 6.83 -6.51 -1.24
N HIS A 239 7.35 -6.87 -0.06
CA HIS A 239 6.53 -7.29 1.10
C HIS A 239 5.63 -6.18 1.64
N TYR A 240 5.98 -4.91 1.44
CA TYR A 240 5.09 -3.80 1.79
C TYR A 240 3.81 -3.78 0.94
N GLN A 241 3.88 -4.26 -0.31
CA GLN A 241 2.73 -4.33 -1.23
C GLN A 241 2.18 -5.75 -1.44
N SER A 242 2.77 -6.77 -0.80
CA SER A 242 2.48 -8.17 -1.10
C SER A 242 1.03 -8.57 -0.85
N TYR A 243 0.37 -7.97 0.14
CA TYR A 243 -1.05 -8.14 0.38
C TYR A 243 -1.86 -7.84 -0.88
N TRP A 244 -1.62 -6.70 -1.52
CA TRP A 244 -2.31 -6.32 -2.76
C TRP A 244 -1.92 -7.22 -3.93
N PHE A 245 -0.65 -7.64 -4.04
CA PHE A 245 -0.22 -8.57 -5.09
C PHE A 245 -0.92 -9.93 -4.99
N GLU A 246 -1.11 -10.44 -3.78
CA GLU A 246 -1.86 -11.70 -3.56
C GLU A 246 -3.35 -11.55 -3.89
N HIS A 247 -3.98 -10.43 -3.48
CA HIS A 247 -5.39 -10.15 -3.81
C HIS A 247 -5.59 -9.96 -5.31
N MET A 248 -4.69 -9.22 -5.96
CA MET A 248 -4.66 -9.05 -7.41
C MET A 248 -4.51 -10.39 -8.13
N LYS A 249 -3.55 -11.24 -7.75
CA LYS A 249 -3.37 -12.55 -8.38
C LYS A 249 -4.64 -13.40 -8.37
N ASN A 250 -5.43 -13.31 -7.29
CA ASN A 250 -6.67 -14.07 -7.13
C ASN A 250 -7.87 -13.43 -7.83
N GLY A 251 -7.95 -12.09 -7.84
CA GLY A 251 -9.13 -11.35 -8.31
C GLY A 251 -9.03 -10.76 -9.71
N LEU A 252 -7.82 -10.42 -10.18
CA LEU A 252 -7.60 -9.69 -11.42
C LEU A 252 -7.47 -10.57 -12.66
N GLY A 253 -6.86 -11.77 -12.57
CA GLY A 253 -6.79 -12.76 -13.66
C GLY A 253 -6.67 -12.16 -15.08
N ASP A 254 -7.54 -12.61 -15.99
CA ASP A 254 -7.64 -12.11 -17.37
C ASP A 254 -8.31 -10.72 -17.48
N ILE A 255 -8.88 -10.19 -16.38
CA ILE A 255 -9.61 -8.91 -16.39
C ILE A 255 -8.65 -7.73 -16.55
N VAL A 256 -7.40 -7.86 -16.09
CA VAL A 256 -6.38 -6.81 -16.31
C VAL A 256 -6.08 -6.65 -17.79
N GLU A 257 -5.77 -7.74 -18.49
CA GLU A 257 -5.48 -7.73 -19.93
C GLU A 257 -6.67 -7.15 -20.70
N ILE A 258 -7.89 -7.64 -20.43
CA ILE A 258 -9.11 -7.17 -21.08
C ILE A 258 -9.36 -5.67 -20.76
N GLY A 259 -9.20 -5.28 -19.50
CA GLY A 259 -9.42 -3.91 -19.03
C GLY A 259 -8.41 -2.93 -19.61
N LEU A 260 -7.12 -3.25 -19.57
CA LEU A 260 -6.04 -2.44 -20.15
C LEU A 260 -6.24 -2.26 -21.65
N LYS A 261 -6.56 -3.34 -22.36
CA LYS A 261 -6.87 -3.27 -23.79
C LYS A 261 -8.06 -2.36 -24.07
N ASN A 262 -9.19 -2.58 -23.37
CA ASN A 262 -10.40 -1.80 -23.59
C ASN A 262 -10.19 -0.31 -23.23
N ILE A 263 -9.40 -0.01 -22.19
CA ILE A 263 -9.01 1.35 -21.84
C ILE A 263 -8.19 1.97 -22.97
N SER A 264 -7.09 1.33 -23.38
CA SER A 264 -6.23 1.83 -24.46
C SER A 264 -7.03 2.14 -25.74
N GLU A 265 -7.92 1.24 -26.15
CA GLU A 265 -8.79 1.44 -27.32
C GLU A 265 -9.82 2.58 -27.13
N SER A 266 -10.24 2.83 -25.88
CA SER A 266 -11.18 3.92 -25.54
C SER A 266 -10.48 5.28 -25.50
N VAL A 267 -9.25 5.35 -24.97
CA VAL A 267 -8.46 6.58 -24.85
C VAL A 267 -8.13 7.19 -26.22
N ILE A 268 -7.83 6.35 -27.20
CA ILE A 268 -7.53 6.77 -28.58
C ILE A 268 -8.74 7.48 -29.24
N ASN A 269 -9.96 7.26 -28.73
CA ASN A 269 -11.21 7.72 -29.36
C ASN A 269 -12.07 8.60 -28.44
N LEU A 270 -11.43 9.31 -27.50
CA LEU A 270 -12.10 10.24 -26.60
C LEU A 270 -12.68 11.45 -27.34
N ASN A 271 -13.82 11.94 -26.83
CA ASN A 271 -14.40 13.20 -27.31
C ASN A 271 -13.81 14.37 -26.51
N GLU A 272 -12.65 14.87 -26.94
CA GLU A 272 -11.92 15.97 -26.29
C GLU A 272 -12.84 17.16 -25.90
N ALA A 273 -13.80 17.49 -26.77
CA ALA A 273 -14.66 18.64 -26.60
C ALA A 273 -15.73 18.47 -25.51
N GLU A 274 -16.09 17.24 -25.17
CA GLU A 274 -17.00 16.94 -24.06
C GLU A 274 -16.25 16.89 -22.73
N ILE A 275 -15.09 16.23 -22.71
CA ILE A 275 -14.23 16.09 -21.52
C ILE A 275 -13.80 17.46 -20.98
N ILE A 276 -13.30 18.35 -21.85
CA ILE A 276 -12.86 19.71 -21.44
C ILE A 276 -14.03 20.56 -20.90
N LYS A 277 -15.26 20.28 -21.33
CA LYS A 277 -16.46 21.03 -20.89
C LYS A 277 -17.05 20.48 -19.61
N ASP A 278 -16.71 19.25 -19.23
CA ASP A 278 -17.16 18.67 -17.99
C ASP A 278 -16.38 19.26 -16.81
N LYS A 279 -17.09 19.99 -15.94
CA LYS A 279 -16.51 20.57 -14.71
C LYS A 279 -16.08 19.51 -13.69
N GLY A 280 -16.48 18.26 -13.87
CA GLY A 280 -16.07 17.11 -13.06
C GLY A 280 -14.94 16.28 -13.68
N SER A 281 -14.42 16.65 -14.85
CA SER A 281 -13.27 16.00 -15.47
C SER A 281 -11.95 16.48 -14.86
N PHE A 282 -11.00 15.57 -14.71
CA PHE A 282 -9.62 15.87 -14.31
C PHE A 282 -8.82 16.46 -15.47
N LEU A 283 -9.24 16.15 -16.70
CA LEU A 283 -8.66 16.66 -17.94
C LEU A 283 -9.47 17.88 -18.36
N ASN A 284 -8.93 19.06 -18.08
CA ASN A 284 -9.59 20.35 -18.26
C ASN A 284 -9.04 21.13 -19.46
N SER A 285 -8.05 20.58 -20.15
CA SER A 285 -7.42 21.20 -21.30
C SER A 285 -7.03 20.16 -22.34
N LYS A 286 -6.95 20.58 -23.61
CA LYS A 286 -6.45 19.73 -24.69
C LYS A 286 -5.04 19.23 -24.39
N LYS A 287 -4.19 20.07 -23.79
CA LYS A 287 -2.83 19.70 -23.39
C LYS A 287 -2.82 18.54 -22.39
N GLU A 288 -3.68 18.56 -21.38
CA GLU A 288 -3.79 17.45 -20.42
C GLU A 288 -4.33 16.18 -21.08
N ILE A 289 -5.25 16.30 -22.06
CA ILE A 289 -5.72 15.14 -22.82
C ILE A 289 -4.61 14.56 -23.70
N ASP A 290 -3.87 15.42 -24.41
CA ASP A 290 -2.75 15.00 -25.25
C ASP A 290 -1.65 14.32 -24.39
N GLU A 291 -1.29 14.92 -23.25
CA GLU A 291 -0.35 14.34 -22.27
C GLU A 291 -0.88 13.00 -21.73
N TRP A 292 -2.18 12.91 -21.46
CA TRP A 292 -2.78 11.68 -20.98
C TRP A 292 -2.81 10.60 -22.07
N GLN A 293 -3.11 10.95 -23.31
CA GLN A 293 -3.05 10.04 -24.45
C GLN A 293 -1.63 9.53 -24.70
N GLU A 294 -0.62 10.41 -24.60
CA GLU A 294 0.78 10.01 -24.64
C GLU A 294 1.13 9.06 -23.49
N SER A 295 0.70 9.35 -22.26
CA SER A 295 0.90 8.44 -21.11
C SER A 295 0.10 7.12 -21.24
N SER A 296 -1.02 7.12 -21.97
CA SER A 296 -1.79 5.90 -22.21
C SER A 296 -1.12 4.96 -23.21
N LEU A 297 -0.20 5.47 -24.03
CA LEU A 297 0.72 4.63 -24.81
C LEU A 297 1.76 3.95 -23.89
N GLU A 298 2.02 4.50 -22.70
CA GLU A 298 2.85 3.87 -21.66
C GLU A 298 2.12 2.70 -20.96
N LEU A 299 0.84 2.44 -21.27
CA LEU A 299 0.20 1.18 -20.91
C LEU A 299 0.83 -0.03 -21.65
N GLU A 300 1.58 0.21 -22.73
CA GLU A 300 2.40 -0.80 -23.39
C GLU A 300 3.54 -1.23 -22.46
N GLY A 301 3.49 -2.48 -21.99
CA GLY A 301 4.48 -3.05 -21.06
C GLY A 301 4.01 -3.16 -19.60
N VAL A 302 2.90 -2.50 -19.23
CA VAL A 302 2.31 -2.61 -17.88
C VAL A 302 1.95 -4.05 -17.51
N GLU A 303 1.57 -4.88 -18.49
CA GLU A 303 1.33 -6.31 -18.27
C GLU A 303 2.61 -7.06 -17.83
N GLU A 304 3.76 -6.70 -18.39
CA GLU A 304 5.05 -7.26 -17.99
C GLU A 304 5.44 -6.79 -16.58
N ASP A 305 5.17 -5.52 -16.26
CA ASP A 305 5.37 -4.96 -14.92
C ASP A 305 4.50 -5.65 -13.88
N ILE A 306 3.21 -5.81 -14.14
CA ILE A 306 2.28 -6.52 -13.26
C ILE A 306 2.75 -7.98 -13.11
N THR A 307 3.08 -8.65 -14.21
CA THR A 307 3.60 -10.03 -14.17
C THR A 307 4.86 -10.14 -13.31
N TYR A 308 5.77 -9.18 -13.45
CA TYR A 308 6.98 -9.09 -12.64
C TYR A 308 6.64 -8.89 -11.15
N LEU A 309 5.73 -7.98 -10.79
CA LEU A 309 5.31 -7.74 -9.41
C LEU A 309 4.59 -8.94 -8.79
N LEU A 310 3.86 -9.73 -9.58
CA LEU A 310 3.19 -10.95 -9.11
C LEU A 310 4.18 -12.13 -8.90
N ASN A 311 5.46 -11.97 -9.23
CA ASN A 311 6.48 -12.96 -8.95
C ASN A 311 6.82 -13.00 -7.45
N GLN A 312 6.35 -14.03 -6.76
CA GLN A 312 6.60 -14.24 -5.33
C GLN A 312 8.09 -14.45 -4.99
N GLU A 313 8.94 -14.79 -5.96
CA GLU A 313 10.39 -14.92 -5.73
C GLU A 313 11.03 -13.60 -5.29
N LEU A 314 10.43 -12.45 -5.62
CA LEU A 314 10.87 -11.14 -5.13
C LEU A 314 10.78 -11.05 -3.60
N GLY A 315 9.87 -11.79 -2.97
CA GLY A 315 9.71 -11.84 -1.52
C GLY A 315 10.68 -12.79 -0.79
N GLU A 316 11.40 -13.65 -1.51
CA GLU A 316 12.19 -14.72 -0.90
C GLU A 316 13.44 -14.25 -0.12
N PRO A 317 14.19 -13.21 -0.54
CA PRO A 317 15.33 -12.74 0.24
C PRO A 317 14.96 -12.36 1.68
N LEU A 318 13.86 -11.62 1.88
CA LEU A 318 13.42 -11.21 3.23
C LEU A 318 12.89 -12.39 4.06
N ARG A 319 12.21 -13.35 3.42
CA ARG A 319 11.75 -14.60 4.10
C ARG A 319 12.93 -15.46 4.58
N LYS A 320 13.97 -15.58 3.76
CA LYS A 320 15.20 -16.29 4.13
C LYS A 320 15.92 -15.58 5.28
N PHE A 321 16.00 -14.25 5.23
CA PHE A 321 16.56 -13.45 6.31
C PHE A 321 15.82 -13.66 7.64
N TYR A 322 14.49 -13.64 7.62
CA TYR A 322 13.68 -13.88 8.81
C TYR A 322 13.86 -15.30 9.38
N SER A 323 13.83 -16.33 8.53
CA SER A 323 13.97 -17.73 8.96
C SER A 323 15.36 -18.13 9.43
N GLN A 324 16.43 -17.52 8.91
CA GLN A 324 17.80 -17.73 9.42
C GLN A 324 18.03 -17.12 10.80
N SER A 325 17.15 -16.23 11.22
CA SER A 325 17.23 -15.61 12.54
C SER A 325 16.52 -16.45 13.61
N GLU A 326 15.77 -17.49 13.25
CA GLU A 326 15.14 -18.47 14.18
C GLU A 326 16.14 -19.57 14.58
#